data_AF-A0A5K0XCS1-F1
#
_entry.id   AF-A0A5K0XCS1-F1
#
_cell.length_a   1.000
_cell.length_b   1.000
_cell.length_c   1.000
_cell.angle_alpha   90.00
_cell.angle_beta   90.00
_cell.angle_gamma   90.00
#
_symmetry.space_group_name_H-M   'P 1'
#
loop_
_entity.id
_entity.type
_entity.pdbx_description
1 polymer ?
#
loop_
_entity_poly.entity_id
_entity_poly.type
_entity_poly.pdbx_seq_one_letter_code
_entity_poly.pdbx_strand_id
1 'polypeptide(L)' 'VITETVGPFPRPLMDLSVKNFAHITNVALGRELNPPFDPYANTVNFLIATYWLPYMGLTAYVGTDPNLLGYWSHR' A
#
# COMPACT_ATOMS: atom_id res chain seq x y z
N VAL A 1 -34.82 4.28 0.60
CA VAL A 1 -34.43 4.41 -0.82
C VAL A 1 -33.07 5.08 -0.85
N ILE A 2 -32.10 4.48 -1.53
CA ILE A 2 -30.76 5.02 -1.74
C ILE A 2 -30.89 6.11 -2.80
N THR A 3 -30.59 7.38 -2.48
CA THR A 3 -30.87 8.53 -3.37
C THR A 3 -29.67 8.97 -4.20
N GLU A 4 -28.41 8.78 -3.76
CA GLU A 4 -27.20 9.22 -4.49
C GLU A 4 -25.96 8.35 -4.26
N THR A 5 -25.43 7.67 -5.28
CA THR A 5 -24.15 6.94 -5.18
C THR A 5 -22.96 7.89 -5.25
N VAL A 6 -22.19 7.98 -4.17
CA VAL A 6 -20.82 8.52 -4.23
C VAL A 6 -19.95 7.58 -5.06
N GLY A 7 -19.32 8.14 -6.10
CA GLY A 7 -18.49 7.38 -7.05
C GLY A 7 -17.20 6.85 -6.42
N PRO A 8 -16.61 5.78 -7.00
CA PRO A 8 -15.35 5.22 -6.52
C PRO A 8 -14.19 6.24 -6.64
N PHE A 9 -13.17 6.10 -5.79
CA PHE A 9 -11.92 6.86 -5.96
C PHE A 9 -11.06 6.24 -7.07
N PRO A 10 -10.26 7.05 -7.80
CA PRO A 10 -9.33 6.54 -8.80
C PRO A 10 -8.38 5.49 -8.20
N ARG A 11 -8.11 4.40 -8.93
CA ARG A 11 -7.15 3.37 -8.49
C ARG A 11 -5.79 4.05 -8.20
N PRO A 12 -5.25 3.95 -6.98
CA PRO A 12 -3.93 4.49 -6.68
C PRO A 12 -2.87 3.70 -7.46
N LEU A 13 -1.93 4.42 -8.06
CA LEU A 13 -0.76 3.82 -8.70
C LEU A 13 0.19 3.34 -7.60
N MET A 14 0.58 2.07 -7.68
CA MET A 14 1.51 1.45 -6.75
C MET A 14 2.91 1.46 -7.38
N ASP A 15 3.85 2.16 -6.74
CA ASP A 15 5.25 2.17 -7.18
C ASP A 15 5.94 0.88 -6.71
N LEU A 16 6.13 -0.05 -7.63
CA LEU A 16 6.82 -1.32 -7.41
C LEU A 16 8.30 -1.25 -7.84
N SER A 17 8.87 -0.06 -7.98
CA SER A 17 10.28 0.09 -8.36
C SER A 17 11.23 -0.34 -7.23
N VAL A 18 12.42 -0.81 -7.63
CA VAL A 18 13.52 -1.13 -6.71
C VAL A 18 13.83 0.02 -5.75
N LYS A 19 13.73 1.27 -6.23
CA LYS A 19 13.96 2.46 -5.41
C LYS A 19 12.96 2.58 -4.27
N ASN A 20 11.68 2.33 -4.53
CA ASN A 20 10.64 2.41 -3.50
C ASN A 20 10.80 1.29 -2.47
N PHE A 21 11.07 0.06 -2.91
CA PHE A 21 11.35 -1.05 -2.00
C PHE A 21 12.59 -0.80 -1.12
N ALA A 22 13.68 -0.31 -1.70
CA ALA A 22 14.87 0.07 -0.95
C ALA A 22 14.56 1.15 0.10
N HIS A 23 13.82 2.19 -0.28
CA HIS A 23 13.41 3.25 0.64
C HIS A 23 12.57 2.72 1.81
N ILE A 24 11.52 1.94 1.53
CA ILE A 24 10.66 1.34 2.56
C ILE A 24 11.48 0.46 3.51
N THR A 25 12.41 -0.32 2.97
CA THR A 25 13.28 -1.20 3.78
C THR A 25 14.20 -0.39 4.68
N ASN A 26 14.80 0.68 4.16
CA ASN A 26 15.67 1.54 4.93
C ASN A 26 14.92 2.23 6.08
N VAL A 27 13.68 2.70 5.81
CA VAL A 27 12.80 3.28 6.84
C VAL A 27 12.43 2.23 7.89
N ALA A 28 12.06 1.02 7.47
CA ALA A 28 11.68 -0.06 8.39
C ALA A 28 12.84 -0.53 9.29
N LEU A 29 14.07 -0.53 8.76
CA LEU A 29 15.27 -0.94 9.51
C LEU A 29 15.96 0.21 10.24
N GLY A 30 15.56 1.47 9.99
CA GLY A 30 16.20 2.66 10.55
C GLY A 30 17.64 2.90 10.07
N ARG A 31 18.05 2.28 8.95
CA ARG A 31 19.39 2.43 8.37
C ARG A 31 19.40 2.13 6.88
N GLU A 32 20.39 2.67 6.16
CA GLU A 32 20.61 2.33 4.76
C GLU A 32 21.31 0.97 4.60
N LEU A 33 20.76 0.12 3.72
CA LEU A 33 21.39 -1.13 3.32
C LEU A 33 22.40 -0.91 2.18
N ASN A 34 23.52 -1.62 2.25
CA ASN A 34 24.52 -1.67 1.19
C ASN A 34 24.88 -3.16 0.88
N PRO A 35 24.43 -3.72 -0.25
CA PRO A 35 23.65 -3.09 -1.32
C PRO A 35 22.20 -2.76 -0.90
N PRO A 36 21.50 -1.83 -1.59
CA PRO A 36 20.08 -1.55 -1.34
C PRO A 36 19.23 -2.80 -1.49
N PHE A 37 18.10 -2.86 -0.78
CA PHE A 37 17.16 -3.97 -0.95
C PHE A 37 16.56 -3.95 -2.36
N ASP A 38 16.80 -5.02 -3.11
CA ASP A 38 16.25 -5.21 -4.43
C ASP A 38 15.29 -6.42 -4.42
N PRO A 39 13.96 -6.19 -4.61
CA PRO A 39 12.96 -7.25 -4.62
C PRO A 39 13.12 -8.22 -5.79
N TYR A 40 13.86 -7.85 -6.85
CA TYR A 40 14.02 -8.65 -8.06
C TYR A 40 15.39 -9.34 -8.15
N ALA A 41 16.27 -9.15 -7.18
CA ALA A 41 17.62 -9.72 -7.21
C ALA A 41 17.64 -11.25 -7.04
N ASN A 42 16.70 -11.83 -6.29
CA ASN A 42 16.59 -13.28 -6.11
C ASN A 42 15.18 -13.68 -5.59
N THR A 43 14.90 -14.98 -5.58
CA THR A 43 13.60 -15.54 -5.13
C THR A 43 13.26 -15.19 -3.69
N VAL A 44 14.24 -15.15 -2.78
CA VAL A 44 14.00 -14.86 -1.36
C VAL A 44 13.57 -13.39 -1.19
N ASN A 45 14.29 -12.46 -1.81
CA ASN A 45 13.94 -11.05 -1.80
C ASN A 45 12.55 -10.82 -2.40
N PHE A 46 12.24 -11.50 -3.51
CA PHE A 46 10.93 -11.43 -4.14
C PHE A 46 9.83 -11.91 -3.20
N LEU A 47 10.02 -13.04 -2.52
CA LEU A 47 9.05 -13.56 -1.56
C LEU A 47 8.83 -12.60 -0.38
N ILE A 48 9.91 -12.04 0.18
CA ILE A 48 9.83 -11.03 1.24
C ILE A 48 9.02 -9.81 0.77
N ALA A 49 9.35 -9.27 -0.41
CA ALA A 49 8.66 -8.13 -0.98
C ALA A 49 7.18 -8.42 -1.25
N THR A 50 6.85 -9.60 -1.78
CA THR A 50 5.45 -10.00 -2.00
C THR A 50 4.67 -10.14 -0.70
N TYR A 51 5.31 -10.51 0.40
CA TYR A 51 4.66 -10.59 1.71
C TYR A 51 4.29 -9.20 2.27
N TRP A 52 4.97 -8.14 1.82
CA TRP A 52 4.62 -6.77 2.23
C TRP A 52 3.33 -6.28 1.61
N LEU A 53 3.00 -6.71 0.37
CA LEU A 53 1.83 -6.22 -0.35
C LEU A 53 0.49 -6.52 0.36
N PRO A 54 0.21 -7.75 0.85
CA PRO A 54 -1.00 -8.02 1.64
C PRO A 54 -1.09 -7.17 2.91
N TYR A 55 0.03 -6.98 3.62
CA TYR A 55 0.06 -6.17 4.83
C TYR A 55 -0.21 -4.69 4.54
N MET A 56 0.38 -4.17 3.47
CA MET A 56 0.11 -2.80 2.99
C MET A 56 -1.32 -2.65 2.51
N GLY A 57 -1.89 -3.65 1.85
CA GLY A 57 -3.29 -3.63 1.41
C GLY A 57 -4.26 -3.55 2.58
N LEU A 58 -4.03 -4.33 3.63
CA LEU A 58 -4.85 -4.31 4.85
C LEU A 58 -4.73 -2.97 5.61
N THR A 59 -3.51 -2.48 5.79
CA THR A 59 -3.28 -1.20 6.48
C THR A 59 -3.83 -0.02 5.68
N ALA A 60 -3.70 -0.04 4.36
CA ALA A 60 -4.32 0.94 3.48
C ALA A 60 -5.84 0.89 3.58
N TYR A 61 -6.46 -0.29 3.57
CA TYR A 61 -7.90 -0.46 3.74
C TYR A 61 -8.41 0.23 5.01
N VAL A 62 -7.86 -0.15 6.18
CA VAL A 62 -8.24 0.43 7.48
C VAL A 62 -7.95 1.93 7.54
N GLY A 63 -6.83 2.38 6.95
CA GLY A 63 -6.49 3.81 6.88
C GLY A 63 -7.38 4.61 5.93
N THR A 64 -7.97 3.98 4.92
CA THR A 64 -8.91 4.61 4.00
C THR A 64 -10.34 4.66 4.55
N ASP A 65 -10.70 3.84 5.53
CA ASP A 65 -12.05 3.79 6.10
C ASP A 65 -12.61 5.17 6.49
N PRO A 66 -11.87 6.06 7.19
CA PRO A 66 -12.37 7.39 7.54
C PRO A 66 -12.54 8.35 6.35
N ASN A 67 -11.88 8.06 5.23
CA ASN A 67 -11.95 8.85 4.00
C ASN A 67 -13.10 8.38 3.08
N LEU A 68 -13.76 7.27 3.41
CA LEU A 68 -14.94 6.82 2.69
C LEU A 68 -16.11 7.77 2.99
N LEU A 69 -16.61 8.44 1.95
CA LEU A 69 -17.83 9.22 2.05
C LEU A 69 -19.00 8.23 2.23
N GLY A 70 -19.60 8.22 3.42
CA GLY A 70 -20.82 7.45 3.68
C GLY A 70 -22.02 8.03 2.94
N TYR A 71 -23.06 7.22 2.78
CA TYR A 71 -24.36 7.70 2.35
C TYR A 71 -24.99 8.59 3.42
N TRP A 72 -25.52 9.75 3.02
CA TRP A 72 -26.41 10.54 3.87
C TRP A 72 -27.73 9.76 4.08
N SER A 73 -27.81 8.97 5.16
CA SER A 73 -29.10 8.44 5.59
C SER A 73 -29.84 9.57 6.33
N HIS A 74 -30.75 10.26 5.64
CA HIS A 74 -31.70 11.14 6.30
C HIS A 74 -32.51 10.31 7.31
N ARG A 75 -32.44 10.70 8.59
CA ARG A 75 -33.16 10.06 9.70
C ARG A 75 -34.51 10.73 9.91
#